data_AF-A0A496Q9G6-F1
#
_entry.id   AF-A0A496Q9G6-F1
#
_cell.length_a   1.000
_cell.length_b   1.000
_cell.length_c   1.000
_cell.angle_alpha   90.00
_cell.angle_beta   90.00
_cell.angle_gamma   90.00
#
_symmetry.space_group_name_H-M   'P 1'
#
loop_
_entity.id
_entity.type
_entity.pdbx_description
1 polymer ?
#
loop_
_entity_poly.entity_id
_entity_poly.type
_entity_poly.pdbx_seq_one_letter_code
_entity_poly.pdbx_strand_id
1 'polypeptide(L)' 'VYMAVKGMLPKNRLGRRMLKKLKVYAGPEHPHEAQSPENLEI' A
#
# COMPACT_ATOMS: atom_id res chain seq x y z
N VAL A 1 -6.29 -9.90 -9.07
CA VAL A 1 -4.96 -9.34 -8.73
C VAL A 1 -4.56 -9.57 -7.26
N TYR A 2 -5.36 -9.13 -6.28
CA TYR A 2 -5.04 -9.32 -4.84
C TYR A 2 -4.76 -10.78 -4.44
N MET A 3 -5.58 -11.72 -4.93
CA MET A 3 -5.41 -13.16 -4.65
C MET A 3 -4.14 -13.74 -5.30
N ALA A 4 -3.74 -13.23 -6.46
CA ALA A 4 -2.51 -13.66 -7.14
C ALA A 4 -1.28 -13.25 -6.33
N VAL A 5 -1.22 -11.99 -5.87
CA VAL A 5 -0.10 -11.49 -5.05
C VAL A 5 -0.04 -12.20 -3.68
N LYS A 6 -1.19 -12.48 -3.06
CA LYS A 6 -1.26 -13.33 -1.85
C LYS A 6 -0.72 -14.75 -2.12
N GLY A 7 -0.95 -15.28 -3.32
CA GLY A 7 -0.42 -16.55 -3.80
C GLY A 7 1.10 -16.58 -3.80
N MET A 8 1.72 -15.52 -4.32
CA MET A 8 3.17 -15.37 -4.51
C MET A 8 3.97 -15.04 -3.24
N LEU A 9 3.31 -14.58 -2.16
CA LEU A 9 4.00 -14.26 -0.90
C LEU A 9 4.24 -15.50 0.00
N PRO A 10 5.32 -15.51 0.80
CA PRO A 10 5.60 -16.55 1.79
C PRO A 10 4.44 -16.75 2.77
N LYS A 11 4.10 -18.00 3.08
CA LYS A 11 2.97 -18.34 3.98
C LYS A 11 3.33 -18.24 5.46
N ASN A 12 3.79 -17.06 5.90
CA ASN A 12 4.18 -16.81 7.28
C ASN A 12 3.64 -15.46 7.81
N ARG A 13 3.93 -15.15 9.10
CA ARG A 13 3.50 -13.89 9.73
C ARG A 13 4.05 -12.65 8.99
N LEU A 14 5.27 -12.73 8.46
CA LEU A 14 5.87 -11.64 7.68
C LEU A 14 5.15 -11.42 6.35
N GLY A 15 4.84 -12.47 5.59
CA GLY A 15 4.10 -12.38 4.34
C GLY A 15 2.72 -11.74 4.51
N ARG A 16 2.02 -12.03 5.62
CA ARG A 16 0.77 -11.34 5.96
C ARG A 16 0.97 -9.85 6.23
N ARG A 17 2.08 -9.46 6.89
CA ARG A 17 2.43 -8.04 7.09
C ARG A 17 2.76 -7.36 5.78
N MET A 18 3.48 -8.02 4.88
CA MET A 18 3.81 -7.49 3.54
C MET A 18 2.54 -7.25 2.72
N LEU A 19 1.58 -8.18 2.74
CA LEU A 19 0.32 -8.05 2.01
C LEU A 19 -0.49 -6.81 2.42
N LYS A 20 -0.39 -6.35 3.68
CA LYS A 20 -1.09 -5.14 4.16
C LYS A 20 -0.61 -3.84 3.50
N LYS A 21 0.62 -3.83 2.96
CA LYS A 21 1.19 -2.68 2.25
C LYS A 21 0.65 -2.53 0.82
N LEU A 22 0.12 -3.61 0.24
CA LEU A 22 -0.44 -3.56 -1.11
C LEU A 22 -1.82 -2.89 -1.10
N LYS A 23 -1.98 -1.82 -1.88
CA LYS A 23 -3.24 -1.12 -2.12
C LYS A 23 -3.56 -1.20 -3.61
N VAL A 24 -4.68 -1.84 -3.95
CA VAL A 24 -5.11 -2.03 -5.34
C VAL A 24 -6.40 -1.25 -5.53
N TYR A 25 -6.37 -0.28 -6.43
CA TYR A 25 -7.52 0.54 -6.82
C TYR A 25 -7.93 0.18 -8.25
N ALA A 26 -9.23 0.19 -8.52
CA ALA A 26 -9.73 0.05 -9.88
C ALA A 26 -9.85 1.45 -10.49
N GLY A 27 -9.33 1.65 -11.71
CA GLY A 27 -9.29 2.96 -12.36
C GLY A 27 -8.05 3.79 -11.99
N PRO A 28 -7.97 5.05 -12.46
CA PRO A 28 -6.79 5.89 -12.30
C PRO A 28 -6.68 6.58 -10.93
N GLU A 29 -7.74 6.54 -10.12
CA GLU A 29 -7.79 7.28 -8.86
C GLU A 29 -7.27 6.48 -7.68
N HIS A 30 -6.53 7.14 -6.78
CA HIS A 30 -6.14 6.60 -5.48
C HIS A 30 -6.05 7.72 -4.43
N PRO A 31 -6.44 7.47 -3.16
CA PRO A 31 -6.42 8.48 -2.09
C PRO A 31 -5.01 8.72 -1.49
N HIS A 32 -3.97 8.26 -2.17
CA HIS A 32 -2.57 8.39 -1.73
C HIS A 32 -1.93 9.64 -2.31
N GLU A 33 -2.43 10.79 -1.90
CA GLU A 33 -1.77 12.05 -2.19
C GLU A 33 -0.43 12.13 -1.44
N ALA A 34 0.56 12.77 -2.07
CA ALA A 34 1.84 13.02 -1.43
C ALA A 34 1.64 13.96 -0.22
N GLN A 35 2.55 13.90 0.74
CA GLN A 35 2.54 14.84 1.86
C GLN A 35 2.77 16.26 1.33
N SER A 36 1.96 17.20 1.78
CA SER A 36 2.16 18.65 1.58
C SER A 36 2.76 19.23 2.86
N PRO A 37 4.09 19.28 3.02
CA PRO A 37 4.70 19.93 4.17
C PRO A 37 4.39 21.44 4.15
N GLU A 38 3.84 21.95 5.25
CA GLU A 38 3.68 23.39 5.46
C GLU A 38 4.96 23.97 6.07
N ASN A 39 5.37 25.16 5.61
CA ASN A 39 6.51 25.87 6.17
C ASN A 39 6.12 26.48 7.52
N LEU A 40 6.80 26.07 8.59
CA LEU A 40 6.72 26.71 9.90
C LEU A 40 7.60 27.97 9.89
N GLU A 41 7.01 29.15 10.09
CA GLU A 41 7.76 30.36 10.46
C GLU A 41 8.03 30.33 11.97
N ILE A 42 9.30 30.43 12.37
CA ILE A 42 9.77 30.53 13.77
C ILE A 42 10.27 31.95 14.00
#